data_AF-F9ERW0-F1
#
_entry.id   AF-F9ERW0-F1
#
_cell.length_a   1.000
_cell.length_b   1.000
_cell.length_c   1.000
_cell.angle_alpha   90.00
_cell.angle_beta   90.00
_cell.angle_gamma   90.00
#
_symmetry.space_group_name_H-M   'P 1'
#
loop_
_entity.id
_entity.type
_entity.pdbx_description
1 polymer ?
#
loop_
_entity_poly.entity_id
_entity_poly.type
_entity_poly.pdbx_seq_one_letter_code
_entity_poly.pdbx_strand_id
1 'polypeptide(L)'
;MYNDASNESGIFVRMGDKINPYGSWYTKVSKNSEVQARIDLAIKKWWVDSNGEIKIRGFEADKSILDTMYYIEFPESIPKYKGPVGYQGGPFLGGLDQEQYFIPNSWKYGEIIETYPVK
;
A
#
# COMPACT_ATOMS: atom_id res chain seq x y z
N MET A 1 -11.36 11.69 0.15
CA MET A 1 -10.67 12.80 0.83
C MET A 1 -10.04 12.23 2.09
N TYR A 2 -8.77 12.53 2.38
CA TYR A 2 -8.14 12.18 3.66
C TYR A 2 -8.65 13.16 4.70
N ASN A 3 -9.14 12.66 5.83
CA ASN A 3 -9.92 13.49 6.72
C ASN A 3 -9.05 14.27 7.71
N ASP A 4 -7.89 13.75 8.13
CA ASP A 4 -6.99 14.48 9.05
C ASP A 4 -5.55 13.96 9.01
N ALA A 5 -4.62 14.79 9.50
CA ALA A 5 -3.30 14.31 9.90
C ALA A 5 -3.46 13.35 11.09
N SER A 6 -2.97 12.12 10.96
CA SER A 6 -3.01 11.12 12.02
C SER A 6 -1.80 11.25 12.92
N ASN A 7 -2.03 11.33 14.23
CA ASN A 7 -0.98 11.25 15.25
C ASN A 7 -0.70 9.80 15.69
N GLU A 8 -1.28 8.80 15.02
CA GLU A 8 -1.12 7.41 15.45
C GLU A 8 0.32 6.92 15.23
N SER A 9 0.99 6.49 16.30
CA SER A 9 2.24 5.73 16.23
C SER A 9 1.99 4.23 16.08
N GLY A 10 3.08 3.47 16.02
CA GLY A 10 3.08 2.01 16.13
C GLY A 10 3.19 1.33 14.78
N ILE A 11 2.74 0.08 14.73
CA ILE A 11 2.95 -0.80 13.57
C ILE A 11 1.93 -0.50 12.48
N PHE A 12 2.44 -0.39 11.26
CA PHE A 12 1.69 -0.30 10.02
C PHE A 12 2.13 -1.41 9.09
N VAL A 13 1.22 -1.82 8.22
CA VAL A 13 1.38 -2.98 7.35
C VAL A 13 1.31 -2.57 5.90
N ARG A 14 2.21 -3.14 5.10
CA ARG A 14 2.24 -2.96 3.64
C ARG A 14 2.58 -4.28 2.95
N MET A 15 1.81 -4.62 1.92
CA MET A 15 2.19 -5.62 0.94
C MET A 15 2.91 -4.93 -0.24
N GLY A 16 4.03 -5.49 -0.70
CA GLY A 16 4.84 -4.91 -1.76
C GLY A 16 5.84 -5.87 -2.36
N ASP A 17 6.73 -5.32 -3.19
CA ASP A 17 7.88 -6.02 -3.79
C ASP A 17 8.96 -6.25 -2.73
N LYS A 18 9.48 -7.48 -2.65
CA LYS A 18 10.61 -7.88 -1.79
C LYS A 18 11.83 -6.95 -1.88
N ILE A 19 12.04 -6.29 -3.01
CA ILE A 19 13.19 -5.40 -3.26
C ILE A 19 12.96 -4.03 -2.60
N ASN A 20 11.70 -3.59 -2.49
CA ASN A 20 11.33 -2.23 -2.11
C ASN A 20 10.37 -2.26 -0.91
N PRO A 21 10.91 -2.31 0.33
CA PRO A 21 10.09 -2.49 1.54
C PRO A 21 9.23 -1.27 1.89
N TYR A 22 9.60 -0.08 1.42
CA TYR A 22 8.86 1.15 1.65
C TYR A 22 8.00 1.55 0.45
N GLY A 23 6.89 2.23 0.73
CA GLY A 23 5.99 2.84 -0.24
C GLY A 23 5.26 4.01 0.41
N SER A 24 4.21 4.51 -0.22
CA SER A 24 3.45 5.62 0.37
C SER A 24 2.15 5.21 1.04
N TRP A 25 1.71 3.96 0.85
CA TRP A 25 0.41 3.47 1.28
C TRP A 25 0.56 2.33 2.27
N TYR A 26 -0.14 2.45 3.39
CA TYR A 26 -0.08 1.53 4.53
C TYR A 26 -1.47 1.29 5.11
N THR A 27 -1.61 0.24 5.90
CA THR A 27 -2.82 -0.12 6.65
C THR A 27 -2.46 -0.52 8.08
N LYS A 28 -3.44 -0.59 8.99
CA LYS A 28 -3.22 -1.19 10.32
C LYS A 28 -3.51 -2.70 10.36
N VAL A 29 -4.18 -3.24 9.34
CA VAL A 29 -4.64 -4.63 9.28
C VAL A 29 -4.02 -5.32 8.08
N SER A 30 -3.29 -6.40 8.34
CA SER A 30 -2.64 -7.20 7.30
C SER A 30 -3.66 -7.93 6.41
N LYS A 31 -3.23 -8.25 5.18
CA LYS A 31 -4.00 -9.02 4.20
C LYS A 31 -3.35 -10.38 3.99
N ASN A 32 -4.15 -11.43 3.86
CA ASN A 32 -3.64 -12.80 3.87
C ASN A 32 -3.12 -13.25 2.49
N SER A 33 -3.42 -12.53 1.41
CA SER A 33 -3.01 -12.87 0.05
C SER A 33 -2.93 -11.66 -0.87
N GLU A 34 -2.20 -11.80 -1.98
CA GLU A 34 -2.16 -10.80 -3.05
C GLU A 34 -3.57 -10.45 -3.54
N VAL A 35 -4.41 -11.47 -3.78
CA VAL A 35 -5.77 -11.28 -4.32
C VAL A 35 -6.62 -10.43 -3.38
N GLN A 36 -6.58 -10.74 -2.07
CA GLN A 36 -7.30 -9.97 -1.07
C GLN A 36 -6.78 -8.53 -1.00
N ALA A 37 -5.46 -8.34 -1.00
CA ALA A 37 -4.87 -7.00 -0.98
C ALA A 37 -5.30 -6.17 -2.20
N ARG A 38 -5.37 -6.76 -3.38
CA ARG A 38 -5.83 -6.07 -4.59
C ARG A 38 -7.30 -5.63 -4.49
N ILE A 39 -8.17 -6.51 -4.01
CA ILE A 39 -9.61 -6.22 -3.88
C ILE A 39 -9.84 -5.16 -2.80
N ASP A 40 -9.35 -5.41 -1.58
CA ASP A 40 -9.62 -4.59 -0.40
C ASP A 40 -8.92 -3.23 -0.46
N LEU A 41 -7.67 -3.19 -0.97
CA LEU A 41 -6.85 -1.97 -1.01
C LEU A 41 -6.84 -1.31 -2.39
N ALA A 42 -7.69 -1.80 -3.29
CA ALA A 42 -7.85 -1.29 -4.65
C ALA A 42 -6.53 -1.19 -5.46
N ILE A 43 -5.61 -2.14 -5.25
CA ILE A 43 -4.27 -2.13 -5.88
C ILE A 43 -4.33 -2.76 -7.27
N LYS A 44 -4.13 -1.95 -8.31
CA LYS A 44 -4.09 -2.42 -9.70
C LYS A 44 -2.91 -3.38 -9.94
N LYS A 45 -3.14 -4.38 -10.80
CA LYS A 45 -2.13 -5.38 -11.18
C LYS A 45 -0.95 -4.81 -11.97
N TRP A 46 -1.22 -3.79 -12.78
CA TRP A 46 -0.23 -3.18 -13.66
C TRP A 46 -0.07 -1.70 -13.35
N TRP A 47 1.16 -1.22 -13.50
CA TRP A 47 1.42 0.21 -13.46
C TRP A 47 0.84 0.89 -14.68
N VAL A 48 0.28 2.07 -14.47
CA VAL A 48 -0.23 2.91 -15.56
C VAL A 48 0.60 4.19 -15.67
N ASP A 49 0.71 4.72 -16.88
CA ASP A 49 1.33 6.02 -17.14
C ASP A 49 0.37 7.19 -16.85
N SER A 50 0.79 8.41 -17.17
CA SER A 50 -0.02 9.61 -16.99
C SER A 50 -1.27 9.66 -17.87
N ASN A 51 -1.28 8.91 -18.97
CA ASN A 51 -2.42 8.79 -19.88
C ASN A 51 -3.39 7.67 -19.44
N GLY A 52 -3.04 6.91 -18.39
CA GLY A 52 -3.81 5.78 -17.89
C GLY A 52 -3.55 4.48 -18.63
N GLU A 53 -2.57 4.45 -19.53
CA GLU A 53 -2.19 3.26 -20.29
C GLU A 53 -1.27 2.37 -19.46
N ILE A 54 -1.37 1.05 -19.64
CA ILE A 54 -0.48 0.10 -18.96
C ILE A 54 0.96 0.35 -19.42
N LYS A 55 1.86 0.57 -18.46
CA LYS A 55 3.29 0.68 -18.74
C LYS A 55 3.81 -0.66 -19.23
N ILE A 56 4.50 -0.64 -20.36
CA ILE A 56 5.17 -1.81 -20.95
C ILE A 56 6.68 -1.59 -20.87
N ARG A 57 7.42 -2.61 -20.40
CA ARG A 57 8.89 -2.64 -20.41
C ARG A 57 9.35 -3.80 -21.28
N GLY A 58 9.79 -3.50 -22.51
CA GLY A 58 10.09 -4.52 -23.51
C GLY A 58 8.82 -5.20 -24.00
N PHE A 59 8.72 -6.53 -23.82
CA PHE A 59 7.53 -7.31 -24.20
C PHE A 59 6.59 -7.61 -23.00
N GLU A 60 6.90 -7.10 -21.82
CA GLU A 60 6.14 -7.39 -20.60
C GLU A 60 5.48 -6.13 -20.02
N ALA A 61 4.25 -6.29 -19.53
CA ALA A 61 3.59 -5.24 -18.75
C ALA A 61 4.28 -5.07 -17.39
N ASP A 62 4.51 -3.82 -17.00
CA ASP A 62 5.08 -3.47 -15.72
C ASP A 62 4.07 -3.76 -14.60
N LYS A 63 4.42 -4.69 -13.70
CA LYS A 63 3.52 -5.23 -12.69
C LYS A 63 3.73 -4.55 -11.36
N SER A 64 2.63 -4.31 -10.65
CA SER A 64 2.67 -3.97 -9.22
C SER A 64 2.86 -5.26 -8.43
N ILE A 65 4.10 -5.58 -8.04
CA ILE A 65 4.44 -6.80 -7.32
C ILE A 65 4.00 -6.69 -5.85
N LEU A 66 3.34 -7.73 -5.35
CA LEU A 66 2.81 -7.84 -3.99
C LEU A 66 3.18 -9.22 -3.40
N ASP A 67 4.47 -9.53 -3.37
CA ASP A 67 4.99 -10.84 -2.97
C ASP A 67 5.49 -10.89 -1.52
N THR A 68 5.50 -9.74 -0.83
CA THR A 68 6.08 -9.62 0.50
C THR A 68 5.22 -8.71 1.38
N MET A 69 4.97 -9.17 2.60
CA MET A 69 4.32 -8.40 3.65
C MET A 69 5.36 -7.79 4.59
N TYR A 70 5.22 -6.51 4.87
CA TYR A 70 6.08 -5.74 5.77
C TYR A 70 5.28 -5.18 6.93
N TYR A 71 5.81 -5.36 8.13
CA TYR A 71 5.36 -4.68 9.34
C TYR A 71 6.40 -3.62 9.69
N ILE A 72 5.98 -2.37 9.68
CA ILE A 72 6.85 -1.21 9.79
C ILE A 72 6.32 -0.33 10.93
N GLU A 73 7.17 -0.07 11.92
CA GLU A 73 6.86 0.85 12.99
C GLU A 73 7.12 2.29 12.55
N PHE A 74 6.17 3.18 12.79
CA PHE A 74 6.31 4.62 12.55
C PHE A 74 6.06 5.42 13.83
N PRO A 75 6.84 6.49 14.08
CA PRO A 75 6.64 7.37 15.22
C PRO A 75 5.38 8.23 15.06
N GLU A 76 4.90 8.82 16.15
CA GLU A 76 3.72 9.72 16.16
C GLU A 76 3.96 11.01 15.35
N SER A 77 5.14 11.62 15.49
CA SER A 77 5.48 12.97 15.05
C SER A 77 5.79 13.15 13.56
N ILE A 78 5.29 12.28 12.69
CA ILE A 78 5.52 12.34 11.23
C ILE A 78 4.23 12.60 10.46
N PRO A 79 4.29 13.19 9.25
CA PRO A 79 3.11 13.37 8.42
C PRO A 79 2.50 12.01 8.03
N LYS A 80 1.25 11.78 8.45
CA LYS A 80 0.43 10.61 8.08
C LYS A 80 -0.97 11.10 7.80
N TYR A 81 -1.58 10.65 6.72
CA TYR A 81 -2.93 11.07 6.35
C TYR A 81 -3.84 9.85 6.26
N LYS A 82 -4.88 9.86 7.09
CA LYS A 82 -5.79 8.74 7.25
C LYS A 82 -7.03 8.92 6.39
N GLY A 83 -7.48 7.85 5.74
CA GLY A 83 -8.67 7.92 4.91
C GLY A 83 -9.14 6.56 4.40
N PRO A 84 -10.36 6.52 3.82
CA PRO A 84 -10.88 5.30 3.23
C PRO A 84 -10.14 4.94 1.94
N VAL A 85 -10.06 3.65 1.65
CA VAL A 85 -9.61 3.17 0.33
C VAL A 85 -10.70 3.49 -0.69
N GLY A 86 -10.35 4.28 -1.72
CA GLY A 86 -11.26 4.64 -2.80
C GLY A 86 -11.42 3.52 -3.84
N TYR A 87 -12.63 3.36 -4.37
CA TYR A 87 -12.92 2.44 -5.47
C TYR A 87 -12.14 2.80 -6.74
N GLN A 88 -11.51 1.79 -7.37
CA GLN A 88 -10.69 1.95 -8.58
C GLN A 88 -11.29 1.28 -9.83
N GLY A 89 -12.50 0.73 -9.74
CA GLY A 89 -13.18 0.03 -10.85
C GLY A 89 -13.04 -1.49 -10.80
N GLY A 90 -14.01 -2.21 -11.34
CA GLY A 90 -13.98 -3.67 -11.47
C GLY A 90 -13.82 -4.37 -10.11
N PRO A 91 -12.89 -5.34 -9.97
CA PRO A 91 -12.69 -6.06 -8.71
C PRO A 91 -11.93 -5.27 -7.64
N PHE A 92 -11.43 -4.06 -7.95
CA PHE A 92 -10.62 -3.23 -7.05
C PHE A 92 -11.55 -2.34 -6.21
N LEU A 93 -12.30 -2.99 -5.31
CA LEU A 93 -13.46 -2.41 -4.64
C LEU A 93 -13.11 -1.27 -3.69
N GLY A 94 -12.06 -1.42 -2.86
CA GLY A 94 -11.89 -0.52 -1.72
C GLY A 94 -13.12 -0.55 -0.80
N GLY A 95 -13.35 0.52 -0.01
CA GLY A 95 -14.58 0.68 0.76
C GLY A 95 -14.44 1.47 2.06
N LEU A 96 -15.58 1.85 2.64
CA LEU A 96 -15.65 2.62 3.90
C LEU A 96 -15.05 1.87 5.10
N ASP A 97 -15.09 0.53 5.08
CA ASP A 97 -14.51 -0.31 6.13
C ASP A 97 -13.01 -0.57 5.93
N GLN A 98 -12.46 -0.19 4.77
CA GLN A 98 -11.03 -0.31 4.47
C GLN A 98 -10.35 1.02 4.69
N GLU A 99 -9.47 1.03 5.70
CA GLU A 99 -8.72 2.21 6.10
C GLU A 99 -7.28 2.14 5.61
N GLN A 100 -6.79 3.25 5.07
CA GLN A 100 -5.40 3.39 4.64
C GLN A 100 -4.76 4.69 5.12
N TYR A 101 -3.45 4.65 5.17
CA TYR A 101 -2.59 5.74 5.58
C TYR A 101 -1.65 6.11 4.44
N PHE A 102 -1.69 7.37 4.04
CA PHE A 102 -0.66 7.97 3.20
C PHE A 102 0.48 8.45 4.09
N ILE A 103 1.67 7.91 3.89
CA ILE A 103 2.89 8.32 4.61
C ILE A 103 3.94 8.73 3.56
N PRO A 104 4.10 10.05 3.28
CA PRO A 104 5.07 10.51 2.30
C PRO A 104 6.50 10.26 2.80
N ASN A 105 7.38 9.80 1.91
CA ASN A 105 8.80 9.53 2.22
C ASN A 105 9.00 8.62 3.44
N SER A 106 8.12 7.63 3.61
CA SER A 106 8.11 6.67 4.73
C SER A 106 9.48 6.07 5.09
N TRP A 107 10.33 5.82 4.10
CA TRP A 107 11.70 5.30 4.29
C TRP A 107 12.58 6.16 5.21
N LYS A 108 12.25 7.44 5.42
CA LYS A 108 12.97 8.34 6.34
C LYS A 108 12.61 8.13 7.81
N TYR A 109 11.50 7.46 8.08
CA TYR A 109 10.86 7.45 9.39
C TYR A 109 10.55 6.06 9.92
N GLY A 110 10.37 5.08 9.04
CA GLY A 110 9.90 3.75 9.39
C GLY A 110 11.03 2.78 9.71
N GLU A 111 10.81 1.92 10.69
CA GLU A 111 11.67 0.80 11.01
C GLU A 111 10.94 -0.52 10.66
N ILE A 112 11.57 -1.38 9.86
CA ILE A 112 11.01 -2.69 9.52
C ILE A 112 11.20 -3.60 10.73
N ILE A 113 10.09 -4.02 11.33
CA ILE A 113 10.10 -4.91 12.50
C ILE A 113 10.00 -6.37 12.05
N GLU A 114 9.23 -6.64 10.99
CA GLU A 114 8.96 -8.00 10.55
C GLU A 114 8.64 -8.07 9.05
N THR A 115 8.94 -9.21 8.42
CA THR A 115 8.71 -9.44 6.99
C THR A 115 8.33 -10.89 6.72
N TYR A 116 7.34 -11.11 5.85
CA TYR A 116 6.88 -12.43 5.44
C TYR A 116 6.69 -12.52 3.93
N PRO A 117 7.08 -13.64 3.28
CA PRO A 117 6.69 -13.89 1.90
C PRO A 117 5.17 -14.15 1.83
N VAL A 118 4.52 -13.58 0.83
CA VAL A 118 3.12 -13.80 0.49
C VAL A 118 3.06 -14.88 -0.58
N LYS A 119 2.25 -15.91 -0.34
CA LYS A 119 2.07 -17.04 -1.26
C LYS A 119 1.01 -16.75 -2.31
#